data_AF-A0A2V6J6F9-F1
#
_entry.id   AF-A0A2V6J6F9-F1
#
_cell.length_a   1.000
_cell.length_b   1.000
_cell.length_c   1.000
_cell.angle_alpha   90.00
_cell.angle_beta   90.00
_cell.angle_gamma   90.00
#
_symmetry.space_group_name_H-M   'P 1'
#
loop_
_entity.id
_entity.type
_entity.pdbx_description
1 polymer ?
#
loop_
_entity_poly.entity_id
_entity_poly.type
_entity_poly.pdbx_seq_one_letter_code
_entity_poly.pdbx_strand_id
1 'polypeptide(L)'
;MPRLGPEDALAKGIHPRSLARMKYSGPAILTRLPIALASLALCSGCSFTPLINNKLPGNRAFIDYWPSDANSKRLRLAVKDNIDMKGVITTAGSQIFQQTHKPARADAACLAIARKRNVQIVGKTNLTEFAVSPSGVNEYFGTPENPLRHDLIPGGSSSGSAVAVASGMADVAFG
;
A
#
# COMPACT_ATOMS: atom_id res chain seq x y z
N MET A 1 -62.13 28.65 10.84
CA MET A 1 -62.46 29.35 12.09
C MET A 1 -61.34 29.11 13.09
N PRO A 2 -60.62 30.13 13.60
CA PRO A 2 -60.17 31.35 12.95
C PRO A 2 -58.63 31.46 12.87
N ARG A 3 -58.14 32.16 11.83
CA ARG A 3 -56.88 32.91 11.84
C ARG A 3 -57.14 34.23 12.57
N LEU A 4 -56.18 34.72 13.37
CA LEU A 4 -56.06 36.13 13.72
C LEU A 4 -54.57 36.53 13.69
N GLY A 5 -54.32 37.70 13.13
CA GLY A 5 -53.03 38.25 12.73
C GLY A 5 -52.37 39.17 13.77
N PRO A 6 -51.44 40.05 13.31
CA PRO A 6 -50.30 40.55 14.10
C PRO A 6 -50.45 42.01 14.62
N GLU A 7 -49.39 42.45 15.31
CA GLU A 7 -49.03 43.82 15.75
C GLU A 7 -49.74 44.38 16.99
N ASP A 8 -48.99 44.62 18.08
CA ASP A 8 -48.72 45.99 18.56
C ASP A 8 -47.96 46.08 19.91
N ALA A 9 -46.95 46.97 19.90
CA ALA A 9 -46.42 47.82 20.98
C ALA A 9 -45.67 47.19 22.18
N LEU A 10 -44.33 47.27 22.24
CA LEU A 10 -43.47 48.40 22.69
C LEU A 10 -43.42 48.69 24.20
N ALA A 11 -42.18 48.54 24.71
CA ALA A 11 -41.48 49.33 25.73
C ALA A 11 -41.75 49.10 27.24
N LYS A 12 -40.69 48.70 27.98
CA LYS A 12 -40.00 49.53 29.00
C LYS A 12 -38.82 48.82 29.72
N GLY A 13 -37.72 49.57 29.90
CA GLY A 13 -36.65 49.42 30.93
C GLY A 13 -35.40 48.62 30.50
N ILE A 14 -34.17 49.12 30.24
CA ILE A 14 -33.27 50.12 30.90
C ILE A 14 -32.94 49.68 32.34
N HIS A 15 -31.72 49.40 32.86
CA HIS A 15 -30.30 49.67 32.52
C HIS A 15 -29.33 48.70 33.29
N PRO A 16 -28.00 48.69 33.02
CA PRO A 16 -26.98 47.77 33.55
C PRO A 16 -26.15 48.33 34.74
N ARG A 17 -25.53 47.44 35.53
CA ARG A 17 -24.46 47.67 36.54
C ARG A 17 -23.69 46.34 36.69
N SER A 18 -22.40 46.18 36.96
CA SER A 18 -21.24 47.04 37.21
C SER A 18 -20.00 46.11 37.25
N LEU A 19 -18.84 46.64 36.87
CA LEU A 19 -17.51 46.04 36.87
C LEU A 19 -16.99 45.66 38.26
N ALA A 20 -16.12 44.63 38.32
CA ALA A 20 -14.99 44.58 39.25
C ALA A 20 -13.80 43.83 38.63
N ARG A 21 -12.72 44.58 38.38
CA ARG A 21 -11.37 44.10 38.05
C ARG A 21 -10.72 43.54 39.31
N MET A 22 -9.97 42.45 39.19
CA MET A 22 -8.92 42.12 40.16
C MET A 22 -7.58 41.95 39.44
N LYS A 23 -6.68 42.91 39.67
CA LYS A 23 -5.27 42.87 39.32
C LYS A 23 -4.52 42.24 40.49
N TYR A 24 -3.55 41.36 40.22
CA TYR A 24 -2.49 41.03 41.17
C TYR A 24 -1.13 41.17 40.47
N SER A 25 -0.17 41.75 41.19
CA SER A 25 1.06 42.36 40.65
C SER A 25 2.28 41.92 41.48
N GLY A 26 3.22 41.17 40.85
CA GLY A 26 4.68 41.03 41.11
C GLY A 26 5.21 40.50 42.46
N PRO A 27 6.55 40.22 42.63
CA PRO A 27 7.65 40.33 41.66
C PRO A 27 8.71 39.16 41.63
N ALA A 28 9.42 39.06 40.48
CA ALA A 28 10.88 38.88 40.26
C ALA A 28 11.71 37.63 40.67
N ILE A 29 12.71 37.36 39.81
CA ILE A 29 14.04 36.71 40.00
C ILE A 29 14.11 35.21 39.64
N LEU A 30 14.52 34.85 38.40
CA LEU A 30 15.91 34.62 37.93
C LEU A 30 16.62 33.44 38.62
N THR A 31 16.74 32.30 37.93
CA THR A 31 17.77 31.22 38.07
C THR A 31 17.21 29.97 37.35
N ARG A 32 17.86 29.21 36.46
CA ARG A 32 19.22 29.08 35.91
C ARG A 32 19.12 28.32 34.56
N LEU A 33 19.98 28.67 33.61
CA LEU A 33 20.26 28.01 32.32
C LEU A 33 20.96 26.62 32.51
N PRO A 34 21.26 25.82 31.47
CA PRO A 34 21.03 24.37 31.35
C PRO A 34 22.30 23.53 31.62
N ILE A 35 22.17 22.24 31.94
CA ILE A 35 23.34 21.34 32.06
C ILE A 35 23.06 20.00 31.38
N ALA A 36 23.98 19.66 30.45
CA ALA A 36 24.35 18.35 29.89
C ALA A 36 23.27 17.61 29.07
N LEU A 37 23.34 17.53 27.73
CA LEU A 37 24.38 16.96 26.87
C LEU A 37 24.76 15.50 27.19
N ALA A 38 24.45 14.62 26.23
CA ALA A 38 25.05 13.32 25.96
C ALA A 38 24.84 12.18 26.96
N SER A 39 23.99 11.22 26.59
CA SER A 39 24.09 9.83 27.02
C SER A 39 23.80 8.92 25.83
N LEU A 40 24.89 8.37 25.26
CA LEU A 40 25.04 7.09 24.57
C LEU A 40 23.74 6.46 24.02
N ALA A 41 23.49 6.41 22.71
CA ALA A 41 24.25 5.63 21.72
C ALA A 41 24.83 4.33 22.32
N LEU A 42 23.99 3.29 22.42
CA LEU A 42 24.37 1.86 22.39
C LEU A 42 23.12 1.01 22.63
N CYS A 43 22.37 0.75 21.57
CA CYS A 43 21.62 -0.48 21.38
C CYS A 43 21.35 -0.57 19.88
N SER A 44 22.33 -1.13 19.18
CA SER A 44 22.24 -1.62 17.80
C SER A 44 21.24 -2.77 17.74
N GLY A 45 19.96 -2.45 17.91
CA GLY A 45 18.88 -3.31 17.45
C GLY A 45 18.89 -3.23 15.94
N CYS A 46 19.34 -4.29 15.28
CA CYS A 46 19.20 -4.48 13.85
C CYS A 46 17.70 -4.44 13.50
N SER A 47 17.17 -3.24 13.30
CA SER A 47 16.04 -3.01 12.43
C SER A 47 16.53 -3.38 11.04
N PHE A 48 16.39 -4.66 10.69
CA PHE A 48 16.30 -5.12 9.32
C PHE A 48 15.03 -4.47 8.77
N THR A 49 15.14 -3.20 8.41
CA THR A 49 14.17 -2.53 7.56
C THR A 49 14.39 -3.19 6.21
N PRO A 50 13.45 -3.96 5.64
CA PRO A 50 13.52 -4.19 4.21
C PRO A 50 13.19 -2.82 3.58
N LEU A 51 14.23 -2.03 3.33
CA LEU A 51 14.15 -0.89 2.41
C LEU A 51 14.06 -1.44 0.99
N ILE A 52 12.95 -2.09 0.68
CA ILE A 52 12.41 -2.19 -0.67
C ILE A 52 10.90 -2.03 -0.53
N ASN A 53 10.47 -0.82 -0.22
CA ASN A 53 9.14 -0.38 -0.61
C ASN A 53 9.31 0.68 -1.70
N ASN A 54 9.85 0.25 -2.84
CA ASN A 54 9.57 0.97 -4.06
C ASN A 54 8.11 0.65 -4.36
N LYS A 55 7.20 1.61 -4.15
CA LYS A 55 5.97 1.66 -4.95
C LYS A 55 6.44 1.44 -6.38
N LEU A 56 6.24 0.24 -6.94
CA LEU A 56 6.84 -0.12 -8.22
C LEU A 56 6.40 0.93 -9.24
N PRO A 57 7.32 1.78 -9.74
CA PRO A 57 6.98 2.68 -10.83
C PRO A 57 6.82 1.80 -12.07
N GLY A 58 5.58 1.55 -12.45
CA GLY A 58 5.23 0.56 -13.48
C GLY A 58 3.77 0.09 -13.32
N ASN A 59 3.25 -0.60 -14.33
CA ASN A 59 1.81 -0.93 -14.52
C ASN A 59 1.15 -1.82 -13.45
N ARG A 60 1.72 -1.95 -12.24
CA ARG A 60 1.22 -2.75 -11.09
C ARG A 60 0.95 -4.22 -11.41
N ALA A 61 1.47 -4.74 -12.54
CA ALA A 61 1.33 -6.14 -12.92
C ALA A 61 2.06 -7.11 -11.98
N PHE A 62 3.04 -6.63 -11.20
CA PHE A 62 3.84 -7.44 -10.30
C PHE A 62 3.67 -6.99 -8.85
N ILE A 63 3.60 -7.97 -7.96
CA ILE A 63 3.76 -7.79 -6.51
C ILE A 63 5.26 -7.73 -6.20
N ASP A 64 6.00 -8.71 -6.72
CA ASP A 64 7.47 -8.74 -6.72
C ASP A 64 7.96 -8.79 -8.16
N TYR A 65 8.90 -7.91 -8.53
CA TYR A 65 9.50 -7.86 -9.87
C TYR A 65 11.01 -8.04 -9.81
N TRP A 66 11.52 -8.99 -10.61
CA TRP A 66 12.94 -9.28 -10.78
C TRP A 66 13.30 -9.09 -12.26
N PRO A 67 13.77 -7.89 -12.65
CA PRO A 67 14.04 -7.58 -14.04
C PRO A 67 15.08 -8.54 -14.62
N SER A 68 14.92 -8.88 -15.89
CA SER A 68 15.93 -9.64 -16.62
C SER A 68 17.13 -8.76 -16.98
N ASP A 69 18.32 -9.37 -17.01
CA ASP A 69 19.48 -8.74 -17.62
C ASP A 69 19.14 -8.36 -19.07
N ALA A 70 19.47 -7.13 -19.46
CA ALA A 70 19.19 -6.57 -20.78
C ALA A 70 19.77 -7.44 -21.93
N ASN A 71 20.85 -8.18 -21.67
CA ASN A 71 21.48 -9.07 -22.65
C ASN A 71 21.03 -10.54 -22.55
N SER A 72 20.15 -10.87 -21.61
CA SER A 72 19.63 -12.23 -21.44
C SER A 72 18.76 -12.64 -22.62
N LYS A 73 19.07 -13.80 -23.21
CA LYS A 73 18.24 -14.42 -24.26
C LYS A 73 17.27 -15.48 -23.71
N ARG A 74 17.12 -15.55 -22.38
CA ARG A 74 16.27 -16.55 -21.73
C ARG A 74 14.80 -16.15 -21.88
N LEU A 75 13.93 -17.14 -22.06
CA LEU A 75 12.49 -16.95 -21.98
C LEU A 75 12.14 -16.37 -20.60
N ARG A 76 11.36 -15.29 -20.57
CA ARG A 76 10.90 -14.61 -19.35
C ARG A 76 9.51 -15.11 -18.96
N LEU A 77 9.40 -15.67 -17.76
CA LEU A 77 8.17 -16.18 -17.19
C LEU A 77 7.70 -15.31 -16.03
N ALA A 78 6.51 -14.76 -16.16
CA ALA A 78 5.76 -14.20 -15.04
C ALA A 78 4.96 -15.30 -14.33
N VAL A 79 4.91 -15.30 -13.00
CA VAL A 79 4.24 -16.36 -12.23
C VAL A 79 3.19 -15.73 -11.31
N LYS A 80 1.92 -16.11 -11.45
CA LYS A 80 0.85 -15.61 -10.58
C LYS A 80 1.17 -15.80 -9.10
N ASP A 81 0.85 -14.81 -8.29
CA ASP A 81 1.26 -14.81 -6.90
C ASP A 81 0.58 -15.88 -6.02
N ASN A 82 -0.50 -16.53 -6.48
CA ASN A 82 -1.07 -17.70 -5.82
C ASN A 82 -0.35 -19.03 -6.15
N ILE A 83 0.75 -18.99 -6.90
CA ILE A 83 1.59 -20.14 -7.21
C ILE A 83 2.83 -20.09 -6.31
N ASP A 84 3.05 -21.16 -5.55
CA ASP A 84 4.21 -21.28 -4.66
C ASP A 84 5.52 -21.30 -5.44
N MET A 85 6.48 -20.50 -4.95
CA MET A 85 7.86 -20.50 -5.43
C MET A 85 8.80 -20.55 -4.24
N LYS A 86 9.73 -21.51 -4.26
CA LYS A 86 10.65 -21.78 -3.16
C LYS A 86 11.38 -20.50 -2.75
N GLY A 87 11.32 -20.18 -1.45
CA GLY A 87 12.00 -19.02 -0.88
C GLY A 87 11.29 -17.68 -1.09
N VAL A 88 10.09 -17.66 -1.67
CA VAL A 88 9.27 -16.46 -1.84
C VAL A 88 7.93 -16.63 -1.12
N ILE A 89 7.40 -15.54 -0.55
CA ILE A 89 6.09 -15.54 0.09
C ILE A 89 5.01 -15.61 -1.00
N THR A 90 4.03 -16.48 -0.82
CA THR A 90 2.83 -16.56 -1.66
C THR A 90 1.74 -15.75 -0.97
N THR A 91 1.48 -14.53 -1.46
CA THR A 91 0.50 -13.64 -0.82
C THR A 91 -0.92 -13.89 -1.31
N ALA A 92 -1.07 -14.54 -2.47
CA ALA A 92 -2.35 -14.67 -3.17
C ALA A 92 -3.08 -13.32 -3.34
N GLY A 93 -2.35 -12.22 -3.44
CA GLY A 93 -2.90 -10.88 -3.58
C GLY A 93 -3.46 -10.32 -2.28
N SER A 94 -3.17 -10.94 -1.13
CA SER A 94 -3.63 -10.52 0.19
C SER A 94 -2.51 -9.90 1.02
N GLN A 95 -2.79 -8.75 1.63
CA GLN A 95 -1.90 -8.12 2.61
C GLN A 95 -1.72 -9.00 3.85
N ILE A 96 -2.76 -9.73 4.27
CA ILE A 96 -2.70 -10.59 5.45
C ILE A 96 -1.72 -11.73 5.23
N PHE A 97 -1.76 -12.39 4.07
CA PHE A 97 -0.80 -13.45 3.75
C PHE A 97 0.62 -12.90 3.59
N GLN A 98 0.78 -11.70 3.02
CA GLN A 98 2.10 -11.05 2.96
C GLN A 98 2.73 -10.87 4.36
N GLN A 99 1.92 -10.55 5.37
CA GLN A 99 2.38 -10.31 6.74
C GLN A 99 2.55 -11.58 7.58
N THR A 100 1.72 -12.60 7.32
CA THR A 100 1.61 -13.77 8.21
C THR A 100 2.26 -15.02 7.67
N HIS A 101 2.40 -15.17 6.34
CA HIS A 101 2.98 -16.36 5.75
C HIS A 101 4.50 -16.33 5.72
N LYS A 102 5.08 -17.52 5.87
CA LYS A 102 6.51 -17.75 5.64
C LYS A 102 6.74 -18.02 4.15
N PRO A 103 7.96 -17.78 3.63
CA PRO A 103 8.32 -18.16 2.27
C PRO A 103 8.06 -19.64 2.00
N ALA A 104 7.62 -19.97 0.78
CA ALA A 104 7.29 -21.34 0.41
C ALA A 104 8.53 -22.25 0.50
N ARG A 105 8.32 -23.48 1.00
CA ARG A 105 9.39 -24.46 1.19
C ARG A 105 9.84 -25.12 -0.11
N ALA A 106 8.96 -25.16 -1.11
CA ALA A 106 9.19 -25.77 -2.41
C ALA A 106 8.46 -24.97 -3.52
N ASP A 107 8.90 -25.15 -4.75
CA ASP A 107 8.17 -24.67 -5.92
C ASP A 107 6.90 -25.52 -6.13
N ALA A 108 5.82 -24.89 -6.61
CA ALA A 108 4.67 -25.61 -7.13
C ALA A 108 5.06 -26.50 -8.33
N ALA A 109 4.37 -27.63 -8.51
CA ALA A 109 4.71 -28.62 -9.54
C ALA A 109 4.72 -28.04 -10.97
N CYS A 110 3.85 -27.05 -11.25
CA CYS A 110 3.78 -26.37 -12.53
C CYS A 110 5.08 -25.63 -12.90
N LEU A 111 5.89 -25.22 -11.92
CA LEU A 111 7.18 -24.56 -12.17
C LEU A 111 8.30 -25.54 -12.56
N ALA A 112 8.10 -26.85 -12.41
CA ALA A 112 9.13 -27.86 -12.69
C ALA A 112 9.68 -27.75 -14.13
N ILE A 113 8.81 -27.49 -15.10
CA ILE A 113 9.22 -27.33 -16.51
C ILE A 113 10.07 -26.07 -16.71
N ALA A 114 9.69 -24.96 -16.07
CA ALA A 114 10.41 -23.70 -16.17
C ALA A 114 11.82 -23.83 -15.56
N ARG A 115 11.92 -24.47 -14.39
CA ARG A 115 13.21 -24.78 -13.74
C ARG A 115 14.09 -25.67 -14.61
N LYS A 116 13.54 -26.73 -15.22
CA LYS A 116 14.27 -27.64 -16.10
C LYS A 116 14.76 -26.99 -17.39
N ARG A 117 14.03 -26.00 -17.92
CA ARG A 117 14.31 -25.36 -19.23
C ARG A 117 15.14 -24.08 -19.12
N ASN A 118 15.72 -23.79 -17.96
CA ASN A 118 16.48 -22.56 -17.71
C ASN A 118 15.69 -21.28 -18.03
N VAL A 119 14.37 -21.30 -17.82
CA VAL A 119 13.49 -20.13 -17.99
C VAL A 119 13.80 -19.12 -16.89
N GLN A 120 13.83 -17.84 -17.24
CA GLN A 120 14.03 -16.76 -16.28
C GLN A 120 12.68 -16.34 -15.70
N ILE A 121 12.46 -16.60 -14.41
CA ILE A 121 11.28 -16.07 -13.71
C ILE A 121 11.53 -14.59 -13.42
N VAL A 122 10.60 -13.72 -13.83
CA VAL A 122 10.75 -12.25 -13.73
C VAL A 122 9.88 -11.62 -12.63
N GLY A 123 9.08 -12.39 -11.91
CA GLY A 123 8.30 -11.85 -10.80
C GLY A 123 7.12 -12.71 -10.35
N LYS A 124 6.53 -12.30 -9.22
CA LYS A 124 5.19 -12.72 -8.79
C LYS A 124 4.16 -11.72 -9.32
N THR A 125 3.24 -12.15 -10.18
CA THR A 125 2.24 -11.26 -10.76
C THR A 125 1.04 -11.05 -9.85
N ASN A 126 0.51 -9.84 -9.93
CA ASN A 126 -0.66 -9.37 -9.22
C ASN A 126 -1.93 -10.10 -9.69
N LEU A 127 -2.95 -10.08 -8.84
CA LEU A 127 -4.20 -10.79 -8.99
C LEU A 127 -5.28 -10.16 -8.12
N THR A 128 -6.56 -10.41 -8.40
CA THR A 128 -7.58 -10.16 -7.37
C THR A 128 -7.36 -11.08 -6.18
N GLU A 129 -7.48 -10.54 -4.97
CA GLU A 129 -7.22 -11.23 -3.71
C GLU A 129 -7.89 -12.62 -3.68
N PHE A 130 -7.10 -13.62 -3.31
CA PHE A 130 -7.47 -15.04 -3.25
C PHE A 130 -8.04 -15.62 -4.54
N ALA A 131 -7.87 -14.92 -5.67
CA ALA A 131 -8.46 -15.25 -6.96
C ALA A 131 -10.00 -15.23 -7.00
N VAL A 132 -10.68 -14.53 -6.09
CA VAL A 132 -12.14 -14.55 -5.94
C VAL A 132 -12.83 -13.39 -6.70
N SER A 133 -12.42 -13.13 -7.94
CA SER A 133 -13.15 -12.26 -8.88
C SER A 133 -12.46 -12.20 -10.25
N PRO A 134 -13.21 -12.03 -11.35
CA PRO A 134 -12.66 -11.83 -12.69
C PRO A 134 -12.31 -10.36 -12.99
N SER A 135 -12.42 -9.42 -12.04
CA SER A 135 -12.17 -8.00 -12.31
C SER A 135 -10.68 -7.67 -12.48
N GLY A 136 -9.81 -8.39 -11.76
CA GLY A 136 -8.38 -8.07 -11.71
C GLY A 136 -8.01 -6.92 -10.77
N VAL A 137 -9.01 -6.36 -10.08
CA VAL A 137 -8.83 -5.32 -9.07
C VAL A 137 -8.16 -5.91 -7.84
N ASN A 138 -7.16 -5.20 -7.32
CA ASN A 138 -6.51 -5.49 -6.05
C ASN A 138 -6.32 -4.18 -5.27
N GLU A 139 -6.84 -4.13 -4.04
CA GLU A 139 -6.77 -2.94 -3.18
C GLU A 139 -5.39 -2.79 -2.52
N TYR A 140 -4.78 -3.92 -2.15
CA TYR A 140 -3.56 -3.96 -1.34
C TYR A 140 -2.29 -3.70 -2.16
N PHE A 141 -2.20 -4.31 -3.33
CA PHE A 141 -1.06 -4.20 -4.26
C PHE A 141 -1.33 -3.21 -5.41
N GLY A 142 -2.53 -2.63 -5.43
CA GLY A 142 -3.03 -1.78 -6.50
C GLY A 142 -3.45 -2.59 -7.74
N THR A 143 -4.23 -1.98 -8.62
CA THR A 143 -4.83 -2.67 -9.78
C THR A 143 -3.97 -2.50 -11.03
N PRO A 144 -3.58 -3.58 -11.73
CA PRO A 144 -2.86 -3.47 -13.00
C PRO A 144 -3.61 -2.61 -14.02
N GLU A 145 -2.88 -1.82 -14.80
CA GLU A 145 -3.49 -0.99 -15.85
C GLU A 145 -3.81 -1.85 -17.07
N ASN A 146 -5.05 -1.72 -17.59
CA ASN A 146 -5.42 -2.43 -18.80
C ASN A 146 -4.63 -1.86 -20.00
N PRO A 147 -3.82 -2.67 -20.70
CA PRO A 147 -2.93 -2.23 -21.76
C PRO A 147 -3.66 -1.75 -23.02
N LEU A 148 -4.93 -2.13 -23.20
CA LEU A 148 -5.76 -1.69 -24.32
C LEU A 148 -6.39 -0.32 -24.06
N ARG A 149 -6.82 -0.06 -22.81
CA ARG A 149 -7.48 1.18 -22.42
C ARG A 149 -7.45 1.38 -20.90
N HIS A 150 -6.91 2.50 -20.44
CA HIS A 150 -6.72 2.84 -19.02
C HIS A 150 -7.99 2.93 -18.16
N ASP A 151 -9.17 3.10 -18.77
CA ASP A 151 -10.48 3.22 -18.12
C ASP A 151 -11.21 1.87 -18.01
N LEU A 152 -10.61 0.79 -18.51
CA LEU A 152 -11.12 -0.57 -18.39
C LEU A 152 -10.43 -1.31 -17.25
N ILE A 153 -11.16 -2.26 -16.65
CA ILE A 153 -10.55 -3.24 -15.77
C ILE A 153 -9.56 -4.12 -16.55
N PRO A 154 -8.45 -4.56 -15.94
CA PRO A 154 -7.49 -5.45 -16.61
C PRO A 154 -8.03 -6.86 -16.84
N GLY A 155 -9.14 -7.23 -16.19
CA GLY A 155 -9.64 -8.59 -16.15
C GLY A 155 -8.85 -9.46 -15.18
N GLY A 156 -9.38 -10.63 -14.82
CA GLY A 156 -8.84 -11.40 -13.71
C GLY A 156 -9.37 -12.83 -13.60
N SER A 157 -9.01 -13.55 -12.54
CA SER A 157 -8.19 -13.05 -11.42
C SER A 157 -6.71 -12.84 -11.78
N SER A 158 -6.24 -13.35 -12.92
CA SER A 158 -4.83 -13.31 -13.36
C SER A 158 -4.43 -12.01 -14.05
N SER A 159 -4.82 -10.87 -13.47
CA SER A 159 -4.62 -9.54 -14.05
C SER A 159 -3.17 -9.24 -14.35
N GLY A 160 -2.28 -9.42 -13.37
CA GLY A 160 -0.86 -9.15 -13.53
C GLY A 160 -0.22 -10.05 -14.58
N SER A 161 -0.64 -11.32 -14.68
CA SER A 161 -0.14 -12.25 -15.71
C SER A 161 -0.49 -11.79 -17.12
N ALA A 162 -1.74 -11.39 -17.35
CA ALA A 162 -2.18 -10.89 -18.65
C ALA A 162 -1.48 -9.57 -19.02
N VAL A 163 -1.44 -8.63 -18.07
CA VAL A 163 -0.81 -7.32 -18.28
C VAL A 163 0.70 -7.43 -18.51
N ALA A 164 1.41 -8.28 -17.77
CA ALA A 164 2.85 -8.47 -17.94
C ALA A 164 3.24 -8.98 -19.34
N VAL A 165 2.44 -9.89 -19.91
CA VAL A 165 2.66 -10.39 -21.28
C VAL A 165 2.31 -9.30 -22.29
N ALA A 166 1.14 -8.67 -22.15
CA ALA A 166 0.67 -7.64 -23.07
C ALA A 166 1.58 -6.38 -23.11
N SER A 167 2.24 -6.06 -22.00
CA SER A 167 3.17 -4.93 -21.90
C SER A 167 4.63 -5.31 -22.19
N GLY A 168 4.90 -6.55 -22.64
CA GLY A 168 6.26 -7.02 -22.98
C GLY A 168 7.21 -7.18 -21.79
N MET A 169 6.69 -7.15 -20.55
CA MET A 169 7.49 -7.35 -19.33
C MET A 169 7.83 -8.82 -19.10
N ALA A 170 7.06 -9.74 -19.68
CA ALA A 170 7.33 -11.18 -19.75
C ALA A 170 6.98 -11.72 -21.14
N ASP A 171 7.58 -12.84 -21.53
CA ASP A 171 7.27 -13.51 -22.81
C ASP A 171 6.06 -14.45 -22.65
N VAL A 172 5.95 -15.07 -21.47
CA VAL A 172 4.85 -15.96 -21.09
C VAL A 172 4.50 -15.77 -19.62
N ALA A 173 3.30 -16.19 -19.21
CA ALA A 173 2.89 -16.18 -17.83
C ALA A 173 2.17 -17.46 -17.43
N PHE A 174 2.35 -17.88 -16.17
CA PHE A 174 1.43 -18.78 -15.49
C PHE A 174 0.43 -17.94 -14.69
N GLY A 175 -0.85 -18.24 -14.84
CA GLY A 175 -1.98 -17.44 -14.37
C GLY A 175 -2.95 -18.25 -13.53
#